data_AF-A0A7S0QBK0-F1
#
_entry.id   AF-A0A7S0QBK0-F1
#
_cell.length_a   1.000
_cell.length_b   1.000
_cell.length_c   1.000
_cell.angle_alpha   90.00
_cell.angle_beta   90.00
_cell.angle_gamma   90.00
#
_symmetry.space_group_name_H-M   'P 1'
#
loop_
_entity.id
_entity.type
_entity.pdbx_description
1 polymer ?
#
loop_
_entity_poly.entity_id
_entity_poly.type
_entity_poly.pdbx_seq_one_letter_code
_entity_poly.pdbx_strand_id
1 'polypeptide(L)'
;MAASAGLESSGALSYLRYAMEFGGSRYMSVHFVLLRVCVIGGAVSAFLNNTPVVAFFIPIMKELSVKYGFSVAEVMIPVSYAAILGGTCTLIGTSTNLVAIDLATKNIKDFKMGLFDMGRIGLPVMLAGSLYIIVLAPIFFGGRRVKAAALDAPKRYTVAMRICEGCDLVGRTLLSAKLLLSDDHVQLRAAHSA
;
A
#
# COMPACT_ATOMS: atom_id res chain seq x y z
N MET A 1 -8.30 -2.45 -11.95
CA MET A 1 -7.81 -1.90 -13.24
C MET A 1 -8.67 -0.74 -13.74
N ALA A 2 -10.01 -0.82 -13.67
CA ALA A 2 -10.88 0.32 -14.01
C ALA A 2 -10.70 1.55 -13.10
N ALA A 3 -10.54 1.34 -11.78
CA ALA A 3 -10.35 2.43 -10.83
C ALA A 3 -9.00 3.16 -10.98
N SER A 4 -7.92 2.47 -11.36
CA SER A 4 -6.61 3.09 -11.59
C SER A 4 -6.59 3.91 -12.88
N ALA A 5 -7.19 3.40 -13.97
CA ALA A 5 -7.30 4.11 -15.23
C ALA A 5 -8.16 5.38 -15.14
N GLY A 6 -9.26 5.36 -14.37
CA GLY A 6 -10.10 6.54 -14.11
C GLY A 6 -9.42 7.60 -13.24
N LEU A 7 -8.48 7.20 -12.38
CA LEU A 7 -7.73 8.11 -11.51
C LEU A 7 -6.52 8.74 -12.24
N GLU A 8 -5.94 8.03 -13.20
CA GLU A 8 -4.94 8.55 -14.13
C GLU A 8 -5.58 9.56 -15.10
N SER A 9 -6.75 9.26 -15.67
CA SER A 9 -7.42 10.15 -16.63
C SER A 9 -7.98 11.43 -16.02
N SER A 10 -8.32 11.41 -14.72
CA SER A 10 -8.80 12.59 -13.98
C SER A 10 -7.69 13.51 -13.47
N GLY A 11 -6.42 13.11 -13.59
CA GLY A 11 -5.29 13.87 -13.07
C GLY A 11 -5.19 13.92 -11.54
N ALA A 12 -6.07 13.21 -10.81
CA ALA A 12 -6.08 13.18 -9.36
C ALA A 12 -4.78 12.60 -8.79
N LEU A 13 -4.22 11.57 -9.44
CA LEU A 13 -2.91 11.02 -9.10
C LEU A 13 -1.79 12.04 -9.30
N SER A 14 -1.84 12.83 -10.38
CA SER A 14 -0.88 13.90 -10.66
C SER A 14 -0.92 14.98 -9.58
N TYR A 15 -2.12 15.33 -9.10
CA TYR A 15 -2.31 16.33 -8.06
C TYR A 15 -1.82 15.83 -6.70
N LEU A 16 -2.17 14.60 -6.32
CA LEU A 16 -1.67 13.96 -5.10
C LEU A 16 -0.15 13.81 -5.13
N ARG A 17 0.43 13.39 -6.27
CA ARG A 17 1.89 13.34 -6.44
C ARG A 17 2.50 14.72 -6.27
N TYR A 18 1.97 15.74 -6.95
CA TYR A 18 2.44 17.11 -6.80
C TYR A 18 2.36 17.58 -5.35
N ALA A 19 1.27 17.30 -4.63
CA ALA A 19 1.12 17.63 -3.22
C ALA A 19 2.15 16.93 -2.32
N MET A 20 2.52 15.67 -2.63
CA MET A 20 3.56 14.93 -1.92
C MET A 20 4.97 15.49 -2.21
N GLU A 21 5.23 15.99 -3.42
CA GLU A 21 6.53 16.54 -3.83
C GLU A 21 6.68 18.05 -3.60
N PHE A 22 5.57 18.76 -3.35
CA PHE A 22 5.56 20.22 -3.23
C PHE A 22 6.46 20.68 -2.07
N GLY A 23 7.41 21.57 -2.37
CA GLY A 23 8.38 22.07 -1.40
C GLY A 23 9.51 21.09 -1.05
N GLY A 24 9.58 19.92 -1.70
CA GLY A 24 10.70 19.00 -1.59
C GLY A 24 11.93 19.49 -2.34
N SER A 25 13.12 19.28 -1.77
CA SER A 25 14.40 19.48 -2.47
C SER A 25 14.72 18.29 -3.39
N ARG A 26 15.81 18.37 -4.16
CA ARG A 26 16.37 17.27 -4.96
C ARG A 26 16.61 15.99 -4.15
N TYR A 27 16.76 16.13 -2.83
CA TYR A 27 16.81 15.05 -1.85
C TYR A 27 15.66 15.22 -0.86
N MET A 28 14.58 14.46 -1.03
CA MET A 28 13.47 14.49 -0.09
C MET A 28 13.78 13.59 1.10
N SER A 29 13.86 14.18 2.30
CA SER A 29 14.06 13.42 3.54
C SER A 29 12.88 12.48 3.78
N VAL A 30 13.14 11.27 4.27
CA VAL A 30 12.11 10.29 4.64
C VAL A 30 11.11 10.90 5.62
N HIS A 31 11.57 11.72 6.57
CA HIS A 31 10.71 12.41 7.53
C HIS A 31 9.70 13.35 6.84
N PHE A 32 10.11 14.01 5.75
CA PHE A 32 9.23 14.89 5.00
C PHE A 32 8.14 14.09 4.27
N VAL A 33 8.51 12.94 3.68
CA VAL A 33 7.55 12.01 3.06
C VAL A 33 6.55 11.51 4.11
N LEU A 34 7.03 11.08 5.28
CA LEU A 34 6.18 10.60 6.36
C LEU A 34 5.23 11.67 6.88
N LEU A 35 5.70 12.90 7.07
CA LEU A 35 4.85 14.03 7.45
C LEU A 35 3.73 14.25 6.44
N ARG A 36 4.07 14.27 5.14
CA ARG A 36 3.08 14.43 4.07
C ARG A 36 2.07 13.29 4.02
N VAL A 37 2.53 12.05 4.21
CA VAL A 37 1.65 10.88 4.33
C VAL A 37 0.69 11.03 5.51
N CYS A 38 1.17 11.44 6.69
CA CYS A 38 0.33 11.61 7.86
C CYS A 38 -0.72 12.71 7.65
N VAL A 39 -0.31 13.85 7.10
CA VAL A 39 -1.20 14.99 6.88
C VAL A 39 -2.20 14.71 5.76
N ILE A 40 -1.72 14.35 4.57
CA ILE A 40 -2.58 14.18 3.38
C ILE A 40 -3.35 12.86 3.50
N GLY A 41 -2.68 11.76 3.80
CA GLY A 41 -3.30 10.44 3.95
C GLY A 41 -4.29 10.41 5.10
N GLY A 42 -3.92 10.95 6.27
CA GLY A 42 -4.81 11.07 7.41
C GLY A 42 -6.03 11.95 7.14
N ALA A 43 -5.84 13.13 6.53
CA ALA A 43 -6.96 14.02 6.21
C ALA A 43 -7.91 13.42 5.17
N VAL A 44 -7.39 12.75 4.13
CA VAL A 44 -8.23 12.07 3.13
C VAL A 44 -8.98 10.91 3.78
N SER A 45 -8.33 10.14 4.65
CA SER A 45 -8.96 9.01 5.36
C SER A 45 -9.95 9.45 6.43
N ALA A 46 -9.93 10.72 6.86
CA ALA A 46 -10.98 11.27 7.69
C ALA A 46 -12.34 11.34 6.96
N PHE A 47 -12.37 11.24 5.63
CA PHE A 47 -13.63 11.24 4.85
C PHE A 47 -13.83 9.97 4.05
N LEU A 48 -12.78 9.17 3.85
CA LEU A 48 -12.81 7.93 3.08
C LEU A 48 -12.34 6.77 3.95
N ASN A 49 -12.93 5.60 3.74
CA ASN A 49 -12.44 4.39 4.39
C ASN A 49 -10.98 4.09 3.98
N ASN A 50 -10.25 3.35 4.80
CA ASN A 50 -8.80 3.17 4.67
C ASN A 50 -8.40 2.49 3.33
N THR A 51 -9.22 1.57 2.81
CA THR A 51 -8.91 0.78 1.61
C THR A 51 -8.67 1.62 0.34
N PRO A 52 -9.58 2.52 -0.09
CA PRO A 52 -9.34 3.38 -1.25
C PRO A 52 -8.15 4.33 -1.05
N VAL A 53 -7.94 4.83 0.17
CA VAL A 53 -6.80 5.70 0.48
C VAL A 53 -5.49 4.98 0.20
N VAL A 54 -5.31 3.79 0.77
CA VAL A 54 -4.10 2.99 0.54
C VAL A 54 -3.92 2.70 -0.96
N ALA A 55 -5.00 2.34 -1.67
CA ALA A 55 -4.94 2.05 -3.10
C ALA A 55 -4.48 3.26 -3.94
N PHE A 56 -4.88 4.48 -3.57
CA PHE A 56 -4.45 5.71 -4.24
C PHE A 56 -2.97 6.03 -3.98
N PHE A 57 -2.47 5.70 -2.79
CA PHE A 57 -1.08 5.94 -2.41
C PHE A 57 -0.10 4.94 -3.02
N ILE A 58 -0.50 3.70 -3.34
CA ILE A 58 0.38 2.68 -3.95
C ILE A 58 1.16 3.19 -5.19
N PRO A 59 0.51 3.70 -6.25
CA PRO A 59 1.24 4.15 -7.45
C PRO A 59 2.18 5.31 -7.14
N ILE A 60 1.75 6.26 -6.31
CA ILE A 60 2.53 7.44 -5.94
C ILE A 60 3.77 7.03 -5.14
N MET A 61 3.61 6.16 -4.14
CA MET A 61 4.73 5.68 -3.33
C MET A 61 5.71 4.86 -4.14
N LYS A 62 5.25 4.12 -5.17
CA LYS A 62 6.12 3.41 -6.11
C LYS A 62 7.00 4.37 -6.90
N GLU A 63 6.41 5.44 -7.46
CA GLU A 63 7.16 6.46 -8.20
C GLU A 63 8.18 7.19 -7.31
N LEU A 64 7.77 7.62 -6.12
CA LEU A 64 8.65 8.31 -5.17
C LEU A 64 9.78 7.39 -4.67
N SER A 65 9.50 6.10 -4.49
CA SER A 65 10.51 5.09 -4.12
C SER A 65 11.62 4.99 -5.17
N VAL A 66 11.26 4.96 -6.46
CA VAL A 66 12.24 4.95 -7.57
C VAL A 66 13.02 6.27 -7.61
N LYS A 67 12.34 7.39 -7.43
CA LYS A 67 12.94 8.74 -7.52
C LYS A 67 13.91 9.05 -6.37
N TYR A 68 13.58 8.66 -5.14
CA TYR A 68 14.34 9.03 -3.94
C TYR A 68 15.10 7.85 -3.30
N GLY A 69 14.94 6.62 -3.81
CA GLY A 69 15.76 5.46 -3.43
C GLY A 69 15.42 4.80 -2.09
N PHE A 70 14.20 4.99 -1.58
CA PHE A 70 13.67 4.28 -0.41
C PHE A 70 12.82 3.06 -0.83
N SER A 71 12.55 2.10 0.06
CA SER A 71 11.65 0.98 -0.28
C SER A 71 10.18 1.37 -0.19
N VAL A 72 9.38 0.96 -1.18
CA VAL A 72 7.91 1.14 -1.15
C VAL A 72 7.30 0.57 0.13
N ALA A 73 7.75 -0.62 0.58
CA ALA A 73 7.20 -1.28 1.76
C ALA A 73 7.43 -0.47 3.05
N GLU A 74 8.54 0.25 3.14
CA GLU A 74 8.90 1.06 4.32
C GLU A 74 7.96 2.27 4.49
N VAL A 75 7.39 2.77 3.39
CA VAL A 75 6.46 3.93 3.42
C VAL A 75 4.99 3.50 3.40
N MET A 76 4.67 2.36 2.78
CA MET A 76 3.30 1.83 2.76
C MET A 76 2.77 1.43 4.14
N ILE A 77 3.65 0.99 5.05
CA ILE A 77 3.27 0.73 6.44
C ILE A 77 2.81 2.02 7.14
N PRO A 78 3.61 3.11 7.16
CA PRO A 78 3.18 4.44 7.60
C PRO A 78 1.88 4.94 6.97
N VAL A 79 1.71 4.76 5.65
CA VAL A 79 0.46 5.14 4.95
C VAL A 79 -0.75 4.42 5.55
N SER A 80 -0.63 3.12 5.80
CA SER A 80 -1.71 2.32 6.38
C SER A 80 -2.07 2.80 7.79
N TYR A 81 -1.07 3.09 8.62
CA TYR A 81 -1.32 3.62 9.96
C TYR A 81 -1.91 5.04 9.94
N ALA A 82 -1.40 5.92 9.08
CA ALA A 82 -1.95 7.26 8.89
C ALA A 82 -3.42 7.23 8.44
N ALA A 83 -3.77 6.32 7.52
CA ALA A 83 -5.15 6.12 7.08
C ALA A 83 -6.04 5.68 8.25
N ILE A 84 -5.62 4.66 9.01
CA ILE A 84 -6.37 4.19 10.19
C ILE A 84 -6.59 5.33 11.19
N LEU A 85 -5.53 6.06 11.55
CA LEU A 85 -5.61 7.17 12.49
C LEU A 85 -6.52 8.29 11.98
N GLY A 86 -6.42 8.65 10.70
CA GLY A 86 -7.30 9.63 10.07
C GLY A 86 -8.77 9.22 10.11
N GLY A 87 -9.06 7.95 9.79
CA GLY A 87 -10.42 7.40 9.82
C GLY A 87 -11.07 7.41 11.21
N THR A 88 -10.29 7.48 12.29
CA THR A 88 -10.84 7.62 13.66
C THR A 88 -11.32 9.04 13.97
N CYS A 89 -10.93 10.04 13.18
CA CYS A 89 -11.26 11.44 13.45
C CYS A 89 -12.71 11.81 13.10
N THR A 90 -13.41 11.00 12.31
CA THR A 90 -14.80 11.28 11.93
C THR A 90 -15.67 10.03 12.03
N LEU A 91 -16.97 10.28 12.10
CA LEU A 91 -17.99 9.26 12.11
C LEU A 91 -18.06 8.43 10.81
N ILE A 92 -17.79 9.04 9.66
CA ILE A 92 -17.82 8.37 8.34
C ILE A 92 -16.49 7.73 7.96
N GLY A 93 -15.41 8.02 8.69
CA GLY A 93 -14.06 7.61 8.34
C GLY A 93 -13.84 6.10 8.35
N THR A 94 -14.60 5.34 9.17
CA THR A 94 -14.56 3.88 9.17
C THR A 94 -15.94 3.24 9.34
N SER A 95 -16.10 2.04 8.78
CA SER A 95 -17.33 1.24 8.97
C SER A 95 -17.59 0.92 10.44
N THR A 96 -16.53 0.76 11.25
CA THR A 96 -16.65 0.50 12.68
C THR A 96 -17.28 1.68 13.42
N ASN A 97 -16.90 2.92 13.08
CA ASN A 97 -17.49 4.12 13.67
C ASN A 97 -18.99 4.22 13.34
N LEU A 98 -19.38 3.88 12.11
CA LEU A 98 -20.78 3.83 11.67
C LEU A 98 -21.60 2.73 12.37
N VAL A 99 -21.01 1.56 12.60
CA VAL A 99 -21.69 0.49 13.35
C VAL A 99 -21.84 0.87 14.82
N ALA A 100 -20.82 1.47 15.43
CA ALA A 100 -20.87 1.91 16.82
C ALA A 100 -21.96 2.96 17.07
N ILE A 101 -22.11 3.95 16.18
CA ILE A 101 -23.16 4.97 16.29
C ILE A 101 -24.55 4.38 16.09
N ASP A 102 -24.72 3.43 15.15
CA ASP A 102 -26.01 2.76 14.92
C ASP A 102 -26.44 1.97 16.17
N LEU A 103 -25.50 1.24 16.78
CA LEU A 103 -25.74 0.53 18.04
C LEU A 103 -26.04 1.49 19.20
N ALA A 104 -25.31 2.60 19.32
CA ALA A 104 -25.55 3.57 20.38
C ALA A 104 -26.91 4.27 20.24
N THR A 105 -27.29 4.63 19.01
CA THR A 105 -28.58 5.28 18.72
C THR A 105 -29.76 4.35 19.00
N LYS A 106 -29.59 3.03 18.80
CA LYS A 106 -30.63 2.04 19.11
C LYS A 106 -30.81 1.75 20.60
N ASN A 107 -29.74 1.86 21.40
CA ASN A 107 -29.74 1.44 22.80
C ASN A 107 -29.82 2.61 23.80
N ILE A 108 -29.48 3.83 23.39
CA ILE A 108 -29.42 5.01 24.26
C ILE A 108 -30.46 6.03 23.79
N LYS A 109 -31.43 6.33 24.66
CA LYS A 109 -32.48 7.32 24.39
C LYS A 109 -31.85 8.71 24.22
N ASP A 110 -32.28 9.43 23.19
CA ASP A 110 -31.82 10.78 22.83
C ASP A 110 -30.32 10.90 22.48
N PHE A 111 -29.66 9.78 22.14
CA PHE A 111 -28.26 9.80 21.70
C PHE A 111 -28.12 10.47 20.33
N LYS A 112 -27.33 11.53 20.27
CA LYS A 112 -26.98 12.25 19.03
C LYS A 112 -25.48 12.52 19.05
N MET A 113 -24.83 12.21 17.94
CA MET A 113 -23.41 12.49 17.73
C MET A 113 -23.23 13.11 16.36
N GLY A 114 -22.62 14.28 16.30
CA GLY A 114 -22.28 14.97 15.07
C GLY A 114 -21.02 14.41 14.43
N LEU A 115 -20.83 14.67 13.13
CA LEU A 115 -19.74 14.11 12.31
C LEU A 115 -18.34 14.23 12.94
N PHE A 116 -18.08 15.36 13.60
CA PHE A 116 -16.78 15.72 14.19
C PHE A 116 -16.70 15.53 15.71
N ASP A 117 -17.74 15.00 16.36
CA ASP A 117 -17.69 14.77 17.81
C ASP A 117 -16.65 13.69 18.16
N MET A 118 -16.45 12.69 17.29
CA MET A 118 -15.33 11.74 17.42
C MET A 118 -13.97 12.43 17.24
N GLY A 119 -13.89 13.49 16.45
CA GLY A 119 -12.66 14.23 16.19
C GLY A 119 -12.06 14.88 17.42
N ARG A 120 -12.86 15.17 18.47
CA ARG A 120 -12.35 15.71 19.74
C ARG A 120 -11.36 14.75 20.41
N ILE A 121 -11.57 13.45 20.24
CA ILE A 121 -10.68 12.40 20.77
C ILE A 121 -9.74 11.90 19.66
N GLY A 122 -10.27 11.73 18.45
CA GLY A 122 -9.53 11.23 17.29
C GLY A 122 -8.38 12.14 16.87
N LEU A 123 -8.55 13.47 16.91
CA LEU A 123 -7.51 14.40 16.48
C LEU A 123 -6.26 14.36 17.39
N PRO A 124 -6.36 14.42 18.74
CA PRO A 124 -5.21 14.20 19.61
C PRO A 124 -4.52 12.84 19.37
N VAL A 125 -5.30 11.77 19.19
CA VAL A 125 -4.76 10.42 18.93
C VAL A 125 -4.04 10.38 17.57
N MET A 126 -4.61 11.00 16.54
CA MET A 126 -4.00 11.11 15.22
C MET A 126 -2.69 11.90 15.29
N LEU A 127 -2.65 13.00 16.03
CA LEU A 127 -1.43 13.80 16.19
C LEU A 127 -0.33 13.02 16.93
N ALA A 128 -0.68 12.37 18.05
CA ALA A 128 0.24 11.54 18.80
C ALA A 128 0.75 10.33 17.98
N GLY A 129 -0.15 9.65 17.28
CA GLY A 129 0.19 8.53 16.40
C GLY A 129 1.00 8.96 15.18
N SER A 130 0.70 10.12 14.59
CA SER A 130 1.50 10.69 13.49
C SER A 130 2.91 11.03 13.95
N LEU A 131 3.06 11.62 15.14
CA LEU A 131 4.37 11.89 15.74
C LEU A 131 5.13 10.58 15.98
N TYR A 132 4.46 9.56 16.51
CA TYR A 132 5.02 8.22 16.70
C TYR A 132 5.54 7.63 15.38
N ILE A 133 4.75 7.71 14.30
CA ILE A 133 5.13 7.22 12.97
C ILE A 133 6.35 7.99 12.44
N ILE A 134 6.34 9.32 12.52
CA ILE A 134 7.43 10.16 11.99
C ILE A 134 8.75 9.89 12.71
N VAL A 135 8.71 9.62 14.02
CA VAL A 135 9.92 9.39 14.82
C VAL A 135 10.40 7.94 14.71
N LEU A 136 9.50 6.96 14.80
CA LEU A 136 9.89 5.54 14.91
C LEU A 136 9.94 4.80 13.59
N ALA A 137 9.12 5.15 12.59
CA ALA A 137 9.16 4.46 11.31
C ALA A 137 10.54 4.53 10.64
N PRO A 138 11.25 5.68 10.61
CA PRO A 138 12.63 5.73 10.10
C PRO A 138 13.63 4.88 10.89
N ILE A 139 13.37 4.59 12.17
CA ILE A 139 14.27 3.78 13.00
C ILE A 139 14.08 2.29 12.68
N PHE A 140 12.82 1.83 12.59
CA PHE A 140 12.52 0.43 12.30
C PHE A 140 12.74 0.06 10.82
N PHE A 141 12.50 1.01 9.93
CA PHE A 141 12.47 0.80 8.49
C PHE A 141 13.55 1.60 7.76
N GLY A 142 14.42 2.35 8.42
CA GLY A 142 15.50 3.11 7.75
C GLY A 142 16.71 2.24 7.46
N GLY A 143 16.63 1.36 6.47
CA GLY A 143 17.78 0.51 6.13
C GLY A 143 17.68 -0.29 4.84
N ARG A 144 16.48 -0.49 4.25
CA ARG A 144 16.31 -1.27 3.03
C ARG A 144 16.22 -0.33 1.84
N ARG A 145 17.37 0.20 1.40
CA ARG A 145 17.45 0.87 0.10
C ARG A 145 17.17 -0.15 -1.00
N VAL A 146 16.08 0.06 -1.73
CA VAL A 146 15.78 -0.72 -2.92
C VAL A 146 16.60 -0.14 -4.06
N LYS A 147 17.44 -0.96 -4.68
CA LYS A 147 18.02 -0.61 -5.99
C LYS A 147 16.86 -0.50 -6.97
N ALA A 148 16.71 0.64 -7.65
CA ALA A 148 15.63 0.91 -8.59
C ALA A 148 15.36 -0.25 -9.58
N ALA A 149 16.40 -0.98 -9.97
CA ALA A 149 16.32 -2.18 -10.83
C ALA A 149 15.43 -3.33 -10.30
N ALA A 150 15.17 -3.41 -8.99
CA ALA A 150 14.34 -4.47 -8.41
C ALA A 150 12.82 -4.20 -8.52
N LEU A 151 12.39 -2.95 -8.77
CA LEU A 151 10.97 -2.56 -8.84
C LEU A 151 10.37 -2.68 -10.25
N ASP A 152 11.23 -2.69 -11.27
CA ASP A 152 10.89 -2.91 -12.69
C ASP A 152 11.28 -4.31 -13.16
N ALA A 153 11.79 -5.17 -12.27
CA ALA A 153 11.98 -6.58 -12.59
C ALA A 153 10.60 -7.17 -12.97
N PRO A 154 10.46 -7.79 -14.16
CA PRO A 154 9.21 -8.41 -14.55
C PRO A 154 8.79 -9.39 -13.46
N LYS A 155 7.50 -9.38 -13.08
CA LYS A 155 6.96 -10.31 -12.08
C LYS A 155 7.35 -11.74 -12.50
N ARG A 156 8.34 -12.30 -11.80
CA ARG A 156 8.78 -13.68 -12.04
C ARG A 156 7.73 -14.59 -11.43
N TYR A 157 6.84 -15.10 -12.28
CA TYR A 157 5.88 -16.12 -11.87
C TYR A 157 6.58 -17.47 -11.91
N THR A 158 6.73 -18.10 -10.74
CA THR A 158 7.15 -19.49 -10.66
C THR A 158 5.90 -20.36 -10.80
N VAL A 159 5.77 -21.07 -11.91
CA VAL A 159 4.70 -22.06 -12.11
C VAL A 159 5.29 -23.43 -11.87
N ALA A 160 4.80 -24.12 -10.83
CA ALA A 160 5.10 -25.53 -10.63
C ALA A 160 4.12 -26.36 -11.47
N MET A 161 4.63 -27.06 -12.48
CA MET A 161 3.85 -28.03 -13.26
C MET A 161 4.22 -29.44 -12.83
N ARG A 162 3.21 -30.30 -12.63
CA ARG A 162 3.40 -31.73 -12.42
C ARG A 162 3.37 -32.42 -13.79
N ILE A 163 4.41 -33.18 -14.11
CA ILE A 163 4.46 -34.02 -15.31
C ILE A 163 3.79 -35.35 -14.96
N CYS A 164 2.72 -35.73 -15.66
CA CYS A 164 2.06 -37.01 -15.48
C CYS A 164 2.93 -38.16 -16.03
N GLU A 165 2.87 -39.33 -15.39
CA GLU A 165 3.52 -40.53 -15.90
C GLU A 165 2.93 -40.91 -17.27
N GLY A 166 3.80 -41.18 -18.26
CA GLY A 166 3.41 -41.47 -19.64
C GLY A 166 3.34 -40.25 -20.58
N CYS A 167 3.68 -39.04 -20.12
CA CYS A 167 3.71 -37.85 -20.97
C CYS A 167 5.01 -37.80 -21.81
N ASP A 168 4.92 -37.46 -23.10
CA ASP A 168 6.04 -37.34 -24.07
C ASP A 168 7.05 -36.20 -23.74
N LEU A 169 6.88 -35.58 -22.57
CA LEU A 169 7.71 -34.52 -22.00
C LEU A 169 8.77 -35.06 -21.03
N VAL A 170 8.66 -36.32 -20.60
CA VAL A 170 9.62 -36.95 -19.68
C VAL A 170 10.96 -37.15 -20.40
N GLY A 171 12.03 -36.55 -19.86
CA GLY A 171 13.38 -36.63 -20.43
C GLY A 171 13.69 -35.60 -21.53
N ARG A 172 12.73 -34.75 -21.89
CA ARG A 172 12.96 -33.63 -22.83
C ARG A 172 13.52 -32.40 -22.11
N THR A 173 14.36 -31.63 -22.81
CA THR A 173 14.79 -30.30 -22.33
C THR A 173 13.67 -29.28 -22.57
N LEU A 174 13.59 -28.23 -21.75
CA LEU A 174 12.58 -27.16 -21.88
C LEU A 174 12.49 -26.59 -23.32
N LEU A 175 13.63 -26.43 -23.96
CA LEU A 175 13.76 -25.95 -25.34
C LEU A 175 13.11 -26.91 -26.35
N SER A 176 13.35 -28.22 -26.22
CA SER A 176 12.78 -29.25 -27.11
C SER A 176 11.27 -29.46 -26.92
N ALA A 177 10.74 -29.09 -25.76
CA ALA A 177 9.31 -29.11 -25.45
C ALA A 177 8.58 -27.83 -25.92
N LYS A 178 9.27 -26.88 -26.58
CA LYS A 178 8.76 -25.53 -26.94
C LYS A 178 8.20 -24.75 -25.74
N LEU A 179 8.60 -25.11 -24.52
CA LEU A 179 8.31 -24.33 -23.31
C LEU A 179 9.34 -23.21 -23.24
N LEU A 180 9.01 -22.07 -23.87
CA LEU A 180 9.83 -20.86 -23.88
C LEU A 180 9.92 -20.26 -22.47
N LEU A 181 10.84 -20.77 -21.67
CA LEU A 181 11.34 -20.11 -20.47
C LEU A 181 12.84 -19.88 -20.69
N SER A 182 13.23 -18.61 -20.59
CA SER A 182 14.59 -18.11 -20.78
C SER A 182 15.52 -18.60 -19.66
N ASP A 183 16.01 -19.84 -19.75
CA ASP A 183 17.23 -20.30 -19.08
C ASP A 183 17.71 -21.65 -19.66
N ASP A 184 18.92 -21.68 -20.23
CA ASP A 184 19.50 -22.79 -21.01
C ASP A 184 20.01 -23.99 -20.19
N HIS A 185 19.75 -24.05 -18.87
CA HIS A 185 20.38 -25.04 -17.97
C HIS A 185 19.42 -25.82 -17.05
N VAL A 186 18.11 -25.81 -17.31
CA VAL A 186 17.15 -26.54 -16.47
C VAL A 186 16.68 -27.84 -17.14
N GLN A 187 17.06 -28.98 -16.56
CA GLN A 187 16.56 -30.30 -16.95
C GLN A 187 15.26 -30.64 -16.21
N LEU A 188 14.24 -31.11 -16.95
CA LEU A 188 12.98 -31.58 -16.38
C LEU A 188 13.20 -32.97 -15.74
N ARG A 189 13.15 -33.05 -14.40
CA ARG A 189 13.13 -34.33 -13.67
C ARG A 189 11.72 -34.71 -13.29
N ALA A 190 11.34 -35.96 -13.54
CA ALA A 190 10.10 -36.52 -13.04
C ALA A 190 10.13 -36.53 -11.51
N ALA A 191 9.09 -35.97 -10.87
CA ALA A 191 8.90 -36.10 -9.44
C ALA A 191 8.21 -37.44 -9.18
N HIS A 192 8.98 -38.44 -8.73
CA HIS A 192 8.44 -39.67 -8.18
C HIS A 192 7.64 -39.30 -6.92
N SER A 193 6.31 -39.44 -6.95
CA SER A 193 5.53 -39.47 -5.72
C SER A 193 5.66 -40.86 -5.12
N ALA A 194 6.24 -40.94 -3.92
CA ALA A 194 5.94 -42.03 -3.01
C ALA A 194 4.48 -41.91 -2.52
#